data_AF-A0A560GKW0-F1
#
_entry.id   AF-A0A560GKW0-F1
#
_cell.length_a   1.000
_cell.length_b   1.000
_cell.length_c   1.000
_cell.angle_alpha   90.00
_cell.angle_beta   90.00
_cell.angle_gamma   90.00
#
_symmetry.space_group_name_H-M   'P 1'
#
loop_
_entity.id
_entity.type
_entity.pdbx_description
1 polymer ?
#
loop_
_entity_poly.entity_id
_entity_poly.type
_entity_poly.pdbx_seq_one_letter_code
_entity_poly.pdbx_strand_id
1 'polypeptide(L)'
;MALGRMGRDQGAAKTRRVLLLGASALAIGMGLAAPRSAQAYCGSFSTSHTIGSGASCTAFTWTGSMGGTVVNNGTLLANIDDGPDNTFIDYPGFSVAGGKTLTALINNRLITGVGSGIVLTGNATSTTTSGTVTYGISAYTTIGTIVNNGSGRIGSDSLSAIKIINGVKIGGITNAGTMLSYGNTAFNLLGGSIGTLTNSGNISSTTGGAVDVNVITTISTIGTLINSGLLQGNARGTGALNVFGVVGSVSNSGTILNDSGPGVEVRNYGGFGPTAIYHSHVGQDGTLSTLTNSGLISGTVGVSIGAGGSIVSLVNAKTGTIQGGIVIAKTTGNPSVTHNGSLGALFNAGVIIGNVVNNSSTPLSITGGSGTTIGTFTGTSGKGSIISTLGNIVLTGGNLLFNDNINVGTGTLVSQGTSLTITGGSTIAGSYSQGAGTLALLNGGLVVTDAASITGGTVIASLSSTGNYVPGQASSTLLQGGAGSSYSGVSLRAGTGGLGLTSGVIGNALVAFSANDYIGGTLGGVVNSQTIAGIDTALYVASSGSLGSVSNTGLLNGTNSGVANYGTIGLVTNGATGTIAGGVNALYNDTNGVIGTLANSGTITANSVG
;
A
#
# COMPACT_ATOMS: atom_id res chain seq x y z
N MET A 1 -36.48 51.39 33.17
CA MET A 1 -37.95 51.47 33.04
C MET A 1 -38.45 50.05 32.74
N ALA A 2 -39.27 49.48 33.63
CA ALA A 2 -40.03 48.21 33.58
C ALA A 2 -39.26 46.88 33.32
N LEU A 3 -39.15 45.93 34.28
CA LEU A 3 -40.12 44.87 34.68
C LEU A 3 -40.54 43.97 33.48
N GLY A 4 -40.43 42.64 33.46
CA GLY A 4 -40.02 41.64 34.43
C GLY A 4 -40.29 40.19 33.94
N ARG A 5 -39.87 39.23 34.77
CA ARG A 5 -40.21 37.80 34.89
C ARG A 5 -39.60 36.74 33.95
N MET A 6 -38.74 35.95 34.61
CA MET A 6 -38.48 34.52 34.40
C MET A 6 -39.78 33.70 34.25
N GLY A 7 -39.77 32.78 33.28
CA GLY A 7 -40.44 31.50 33.35
C GLY A 7 -39.45 30.40 32.92
N ARG A 8 -39.06 29.54 33.87
CA ARG A 8 -38.51 28.22 33.56
C ARG A 8 -39.71 27.28 33.44
N ASP A 9 -39.78 26.47 32.38
CA ASP A 9 -39.74 25.02 32.56
C ASP A 9 -39.68 24.22 31.25
N GLN A 10 -38.83 23.19 31.31
CA GLN A 10 -38.86 21.89 30.63
C GLN A 10 -39.01 21.82 29.09
N GLY A 11 -37.86 21.71 28.42
CA GLY A 11 -37.74 21.09 27.10
C GLY A 11 -36.50 20.20 27.07
N ALA A 12 -36.67 18.92 27.40
CA ALA A 12 -35.61 17.92 27.48
C ALA A 12 -34.67 17.94 26.26
N ALA A 13 -33.37 18.02 26.55
CA ALA A 13 -32.30 17.80 25.60
C ALA A 13 -32.46 16.40 24.97
N LYS A 14 -32.98 16.35 23.73
CA LYS A 14 -32.87 15.14 22.90
C LYS A 14 -31.44 15.01 22.45
N THR A 15 -30.68 14.22 23.19
CA THR A 15 -29.50 13.49 22.72
C THR A 15 -29.84 12.88 21.35
N ARG A 16 -29.34 13.46 20.26
CA ARG A 16 -29.41 12.83 18.93
C ARG A 16 -28.48 11.62 18.97
N ARG A 17 -29.02 10.48 19.39
CA ARG A 17 -28.51 9.18 19.02
C ARG A 17 -28.56 9.11 17.51
N VAL A 18 -27.39 9.15 16.88
CA VAL A 18 -27.21 8.75 15.47
C VAL A 18 -27.50 7.25 15.44
N LEU A 19 -28.77 6.91 15.17
CA LEU A 19 -29.13 5.55 14.83
C LEU A 19 -28.69 5.33 13.39
N LEU A 20 -27.58 4.63 13.25
CA LEU A 20 -27.01 4.15 12.01
C LEU A 20 -27.98 3.11 11.41
N LEU A 21 -28.91 3.57 10.55
CA LEU A 21 -29.68 2.66 9.70
C LEU A 21 -28.84 2.37 8.45
N GLY A 22 -28.18 1.21 8.49
CA GLY A 22 -27.57 0.59 7.32
C GLY A 22 -28.60 0.08 6.32
N ALA A 23 -28.16 -0.03 5.06
CA ALA A 23 -28.79 -0.73 3.96
C ALA A 23 -30.25 -0.34 3.66
N SER A 24 -30.45 0.82 3.01
CA SER A 24 -31.63 0.99 2.18
C SER A 24 -31.40 0.26 0.87
N ALA A 25 -32.04 -0.90 0.73
CA ALA A 25 -32.28 -1.52 -0.56
C ALA A 25 -32.89 -0.45 -1.49
N LEU A 26 -32.24 -0.21 -2.63
CA LEU A 26 -32.84 0.54 -3.73
C LEU A 26 -34.01 -0.30 -4.24
N ALA A 27 -35.19 -0.05 -3.69
CA ALA A 27 -36.45 -0.58 -4.17
C ALA A 27 -36.68 0.01 -5.56
N ILE A 28 -36.37 -0.78 -6.60
CA ILE A 28 -36.76 -0.45 -7.96
C ILE A 28 -38.29 -0.52 -7.98
N GLY A 29 -38.94 0.64 -7.99
CA GLY A 29 -40.36 0.79 -8.23
C GLY A 29 -40.69 0.40 -9.67
N MET A 30 -40.86 -0.89 -9.92
CA MET A 30 -41.37 -1.44 -11.18
C MET A 30 -42.73 -2.04 -10.84
N GLY A 31 -43.77 -1.63 -11.56
CA GLY A 31 -45.14 -2.11 -11.35
C GLY A 31 -45.17 -3.62 -11.20
N LEU A 32 -45.47 -4.09 -9.99
CA LEU A 32 -45.68 -5.49 -9.69
C LEU A 32 -47.00 -5.91 -10.36
N ALA A 33 -46.93 -6.39 -11.61
CA ALA A 33 -47.94 -7.35 -12.05
C ALA A 33 -47.87 -8.51 -11.05
N ALA A 34 -48.98 -8.80 -10.36
CA ALA A 34 -49.01 -9.83 -9.33
C ALA A 34 -48.41 -11.13 -9.88
N PRO A 35 -47.34 -11.68 -9.27
CA PRO A 35 -46.67 -12.86 -9.79
C PRO A 35 -47.69 -14.00 -9.82
N ARG A 36 -47.82 -14.68 -10.96
CA ARG A 36 -48.56 -15.94 -10.99
C ARG A 36 -47.75 -16.95 -10.15
N SER A 37 -48.42 -17.63 -9.23
CA SER A 37 -47.83 -18.75 -8.49
C SER A 37 -47.44 -19.83 -9.50
N ALA A 38 -46.18 -20.26 -9.54
CA ALA A 38 -45.77 -21.46 -10.27
C ALA A 38 -46.24 -22.74 -9.54
N GLN A 39 -47.47 -22.76 -9.05
CA GLN A 39 -48.04 -23.95 -8.42
C GLN A 39 -48.47 -24.92 -9.53
N ALA A 40 -47.76 -26.05 -9.62
CA ALA A 40 -48.11 -27.26 -10.35
C ALA A 40 -47.71 -27.41 -11.84
N TYR A 41 -46.51 -26.97 -12.24
CA TYR A 41 -45.87 -27.49 -13.46
C TYR A 41 -44.46 -28.00 -13.15
N CYS A 42 -44.38 -29.26 -12.71
CA CYS A 42 -43.10 -29.96 -12.59
C CYS A 42 -42.72 -30.53 -13.96
N GLY A 43 -41.91 -29.78 -14.70
CA GLY A 43 -41.34 -30.11 -16.00
C GLY A 43 -40.55 -28.90 -16.54
N SER A 44 -39.69 -29.10 -17.55
CA SER A 44 -39.00 -27.99 -18.21
C SER A 44 -40.03 -27.04 -18.81
N PHE A 45 -40.02 -25.77 -18.40
CA PHE A 45 -41.03 -24.81 -18.86
C PHE A 45 -40.43 -23.47 -19.26
N SER A 46 -41.08 -22.82 -20.23
CA SER A 46 -40.68 -21.51 -20.74
C SER A 46 -41.81 -20.50 -20.67
N THR A 47 -41.51 -19.26 -20.27
CA THR A 47 -42.54 -18.21 -20.15
C THR A 47 -42.00 -16.81 -20.47
N SER A 48 -42.96 -15.92 -20.73
CA SER A 48 -42.79 -14.47 -20.91
C SER A 48 -43.51 -13.64 -19.84
N HIS A 49 -43.98 -14.27 -18.76
CA HIS A 49 -44.74 -13.63 -17.68
C HIS A 49 -43.95 -13.62 -16.36
N THR A 50 -44.20 -12.62 -15.51
CA THR A 50 -43.63 -12.56 -14.16
C THR A 50 -44.11 -13.72 -13.29
N ILE A 51 -43.17 -14.44 -12.67
CA ILE A 51 -43.44 -15.68 -11.92
C ILE A 51 -42.72 -15.68 -10.57
N GLY A 52 -43.42 -16.16 -9.54
CA GLY A 52 -42.83 -16.58 -8.26
C GLY A 52 -42.82 -18.10 -8.15
N SER A 53 -41.64 -18.71 -8.00
CA SER A 53 -41.53 -20.16 -7.74
C SER A 53 -41.63 -20.43 -6.24
N GLY A 54 -42.48 -21.39 -5.87
CA GLY A 54 -42.54 -21.97 -4.52
C GLY A 54 -42.32 -23.49 -4.51
N ALA A 55 -42.11 -24.10 -5.68
CA ALA A 55 -41.98 -25.55 -5.87
C ALA A 55 -40.60 -25.92 -6.46
N SER A 56 -40.25 -27.21 -6.42
CA SER A 56 -39.07 -27.78 -7.09
C SER A 56 -39.35 -27.95 -8.58
N CYS A 57 -38.67 -27.19 -9.44
CA CYS A 57 -38.79 -27.26 -10.91
C CYS A 57 -37.51 -27.87 -11.52
N THR A 58 -37.64 -28.54 -12.67
CA THR A 58 -36.54 -29.28 -13.32
C THR A 58 -35.69 -28.48 -14.30
N ALA A 59 -36.19 -27.37 -14.89
CA ALA A 59 -35.42 -26.36 -15.62
C ALA A 59 -36.34 -25.19 -16.01
N PHE A 60 -35.82 -23.96 -16.04
CA PHE A 60 -36.59 -22.75 -16.41
C PHE A 60 -35.91 -21.97 -17.55
N THR A 61 -36.65 -21.61 -18.59
CA THR A 61 -36.15 -20.77 -19.69
C THR A 61 -37.02 -19.53 -19.90
N TRP A 62 -36.47 -18.33 -19.75
CA TRP A 62 -37.17 -17.09 -20.09
C TRP A 62 -37.21 -16.87 -21.61
N THR A 63 -38.40 -16.63 -22.14
CA THR A 63 -38.64 -16.41 -23.59
C THR A 63 -39.30 -15.07 -23.92
N GLY A 64 -39.52 -14.21 -22.92
CA GLY A 64 -40.19 -12.90 -23.09
C GLY A 64 -39.33 -11.81 -23.73
N SER A 65 -39.94 -10.99 -24.58
CA SER A 65 -39.27 -9.87 -25.27
C SER A 65 -39.56 -8.49 -24.66
N MET A 66 -40.62 -8.34 -23.85
CA MET A 66 -41.06 -7.06 -23.26
C MET A 66 -40.59 -6.85 -21.81
N GLY A 67 -39.57 -7.58 -21.36
CA GLY A 67 -39.14 -7.56 -19.96
C GLY A 67 -40.06 -8.37 -19.03
N GLY A 68 -39.65 -8.52 -17.78
CA GLY A 68 -40.35 -9.30 -16.75
C GLY A 68 -39.42 -9.75 -15.63
N THR A 69 -40.02 -10.21 -14.52
CA THR A 69 -39.28 -10.59 -13.31
C THR A 69 -39.50 -12.05 -12.95
N VAL A 70 -38.42 -12.76 -12.63
CA VAL A 70 -38.48 -14.12 -12.10
C VAL A 70 -37.99 -14.09 -10.65
N VAL A 71 -38.83 -14.57 -9.73
CA VAL A 71 -38.46 -14.74 -8.32
C VAL A 71 -38.43 -16.22 -7.99
N ASN A 72 -37.23 -16.77 -7.77
CA ASN A 72 -37.03 -18.14 -7.35
C ASN A 72 -36.99 -18.24 -5.82
N ASN A 73 -38.04 -18.75 -5.17
CA ASN A 73 -38.03 -19.13 -3.75
C ASN A 73 -37.94 -20.66 -3.56
N GLY A 74 -37.93 -21.44 -4.65
CA GLY A 74 -37.85 -22.89 -4.68
C GLY A 74 -36.48 -23.43 -5.12
N THR A 75 -36.49 -24.59 -5.75
CA THR A 75 -35.28 -25.21 -6.32
C THR A 75 -35.44 -25.31 -7.84
N LEU A 76 -34.48 -24.80 -8.60
CA LEU A 76 -34.36 -25.03 -10.04
C LEU A 76 -33.21 -26.02 -10.28
N LEU A 77 -33.52 -27.17 -10.87
CA LEU A 77 -32.54 -28.21 -11.23
C LEU A 77 -32.26 -28.16 -12.74
N ALA A 78 -31.33 -28.98 -13.24
CA ALA A 78 -31.13 -29.21 -14.68
C ALA A 78 -32.11 -30.25 -15.21
N ASN A 79 -32.52 -30.12 -16.48
CA ASN A 79 -33.22 -31.19 -17.19
C ASN A 79 -32.19 -32.15 -17.81
N ILE A 80 -32.14 -33.40 -17.33
CA ILE A 80 -31.17 -34.41 -17.78
C ILE A 80 -31.79 -35.31 -18.88
N ASP A 81 -33.08 -35.16 -19.20
CA ASP A 81 -33.85 -36.16 -19.95
C ASP A 81 -33.85 -36.01 -21.49
N ASP A 82 -33.15 -35.03 -22.10
CA ASP A 82 -33.28 -34.72 -23.54
C ASP A 82 -31.98 -34.85 -24.39
N GLY A 83 -31.34 -36.01 -24.44
CA GLY A 83 -30.38 -36.27 -25.55
C GLY A 83 -29.62 -37.62 -25.52
N PRO A 84 -29.60 -38.39 -26.63
CA PRO A 84 -28.85 -39.65 -26.72
C PRO A 84 -27.36 -39.47 -27.01
N ASP A 85 -26.88 -38.25 -27.24
CA ASP A 85 -25.51 -37.98 -27.64
C ASP A 85 -24.71 -37.35 -26.49
N ASN A 86 -23.76 -38.14 -25.98
CA ASN A 86 -22.72 -37.81 -25.00
C ASN A 86 -21.75 -36.71 -25.52
N THR A 87 -22.30 -35.53 -25.81
CA THR A 87 -21.57 -34.30 -26.09
C THR A 87 -21.84 -33.33 -24.95
N PHE A 88 -20.80 -32.65 -24.46
CA PHE A 88 -20.89 -31.68 -23.35
C PHE A 88 -21.83 -30.52 -23.73
N ILE A 89 -23.13 -30.64 -23.47
CA ILE A 89 -24.11 -29.56 -23.59
C ILE A 89 -24.42 -29.05 -22.16
N ASP A 90 -24.26 -27.75 -21.93
CA ASP A 90 -24.63 -27.09 -20.66
C ASP A 90 -26.16 -27.18 -20.48
N TYR A 91 -26.63 -27.88 -19.43
CA TYR A 91 -28.04 -27.93 -19.06
C TYR A 91 -28.29 -27.07 -17.81
N PRO A 92 -28.69 -25.80 -17.97
CA PRO A 92 -28.88 -24.90 -16.84
C PRO A 92 -30.23 -25.10 -16.17
N GLY A 93 -30.27 -24.86 -14.86
CA GLY A 93 -31.55 -24.77 -14.16
C GLY A 93 -32.29 -23.47 -14.41
N PHE A 94 -31.58 -22.42 -14.83
CA PHE A 94 -32.18 -21.20 -15.34
C PHE A 94 -31.47 -20.69 -16.58
N SER A 95 -32.22 -20.34 -17.61
CA SER A 95 -31.67 -19.65 -18.78
C SER A 95 -32.53 -18.49 -19.29
N VAL A 96 -31.91 -17.57 -20.00
CA VAL A 96 -32.59 -16.55 -20.81
C VAL A 96 -32.28 -16.85 -22.27
N ALA A 97 -33.32 -17.09 -23.08
CA ALA A 97 -33.15 -17.41 -24.50
C ALA A 97 -32.59 -16.21 -25.31
N GLY A 98 -31.85 -16.52 -26.38
CA GLY A 98 -31.23 -15.50 -27.23
C GLY A 98 -32.21 -14.48 -27.80
N GLY A 99 -31.80 -13.22 -27.86
CA GLY A 99 -32.65 -12.11 -28.35
C GLY A 99 -33.83 -11.74 -27.44
N LYS A 100 -33.94 -12.35 -26.25
CA LYS A 100 -34.97 -12.05 -25.26
C LYS A 100 -34.43 -11.10 -24.20
N THR A 101 -35.34 -10.44 -23.49
CA THR A 101 -34.99 -9.48 -22.43
C THR A 101 -35.74 -9.84 -21.16
N LEU A 102 -34.97 -10.11 -20.11
CA LEU A 102 -35.44 -10.26 -18.74
C LEU A 102 -35.10 -9.00 -17.95
N THR A 103 -36.06 -8.48 -17.20
CA THR A 103 -35.82 -7.33 -16.33
C THR A 103 -35.03 -7.75 -15.08
N ALA A 104 -35.48 -8.79 -14.38
CA ALA A 104 -34.79 -9.24 -13.18
C ALA A 104 -34.94 -10.74 -12.94
N LEU A 105 -33.84 -11.39 -12.58
CA LEU A 105 -33.84 -12.67 -11.87
C LEU A 105 -33.53 -12.40 -10.39
N ILE A 106 -34.34 -12.94 -9.48
CA ILE A 106 -34.11 -12.90 -8.03
C ILE A 106 -34.09 -14.35 -7.52
N ASN A 107 -32.93 -14.86 -7.16
CA ASN A 107 -32.75 -16.19 -6.59
C ASN A 107 -32.61 -16.12 -5.05
N ASN A 108 -33.65 -16.55 -4.33
CA ASN A 108 -33.65 -16.61 -2.88
C ASN A 108 -33.30 -17.99 -2.31
N ARG A 109 -33.20 -19.03 -3.14
CA ARG A 109 -33.00 -20.41 -2.66
C ARG A 109 -31.97 -21.20 -3.47
N LEU A 110 -32.32 -22.09 -4.39
CA LEU A 110 -31.32 -22.93 -5.09
C LEU A 110 -31.55 -22.93 -6.60
N ILE A 111 -30.47 -22.72 -7.35
CA ILE A 111 -30.37 -22.98 -8.79
C ILE A 111 -29.15 -23.86 -9.00
N THR A 112 -29.32 -24.98 -9.70
CA THR A 112 -28.24 -25.87 -10.10
C THR A 112 -28.37 -26.24 -11.57
N GLY A 113 -27.27 -26.71 -12.16
CA GLY A 113 -27.19 -27.12 -13.56
C GLY A 113 -26.32 -28.36 -13.75
N VAL A 114 -26.11 -28.75 -14.99
CA VAL A 114 -24.97 -29.55 -15.44
C VAL A 114 -24.12 -28.63 -16.32
N GLY A 115 -22.85 -28.45 -15.96
CA GLY A 115 -21.97 -27.48 -16.63
C GLY A 115 -22.15 -26.06 -16.09
N SER A 116 -23.31 -25.42 -16.31
CA SER A 116 -23.63 -24.08 -15.79
C SER A 116 -24.97 -24.04 -15.07
N GLY A 117 -25.06 -23.40 -13.89
CA GLY A 117 -26.33 -23.27 -13.16
C GLY A 117 -27.27 -22.25 -13.80
N ILE A 118 -26.71 -21.11 -14.21
CA ILE A 118 -27.40 -20.02 -14.90
C ILE A 118 -26.71 -19.76 -16.24
N VAL A 119 -27.47 -19.70 -17.33
CA VAL A 119 -26.95 -19.36 -18.67
C VAL A 119 -27.72 -18.17 -19.26
N LEU A 120 -27.00 -17.09 -19.56
CA LEU A 120 -27.59 -15.84 -20.06
C LEU A 120 -27.20 -15.62 -21.53
N THR A 121 -28.03 -16.16 -22.44
CA THR A 121 -27.91 -15.90 -23.90
C THR A 121 -28.78 -14.71 -24.35
N GLY A 122 -29.84 -14.40 -23.62
CA GLY A 122 -30.62 -13.17 -23.74
C GLY A 122 -30.26 -12.14 -22.66
N ASN A 123 -30.68 -10.89 -22.87
CA ASN A 123 -30.28 -9.75 -22.05
C ASN A 123 -31.00 -9.81 -20.69
N ALA A 124 -30.24 -9.73 -19.60
CA ALA A 124 -30.79 -9.60 -18.26
C ALA A 124 -30.40 -8.23 -17.69
N THR A 125 -31.37 -7.39 -17.31
CA THR A 125 -31.05 -6.09 -16.69
C THR A 125 -30.47 -6.28 -15.29
N SER A 126 -30.95 -7.26 -14.53
CA SER A 126 -30.38 -7.61 -13.22
C SER A 126 -30.51 -9.10 -12.90
N THR A 127 -29.48 -9.67 -12.30
CA THR A 127 -29.49 -11.00 -11.69
C THR A 127 -29.06 -10.87 -10.24
N THR A 128 -29.95 -11.15 -9.29
CA THR A 128 -29.69 -11.07 -7.85
C THR A 128 -29.78 -12.45 -7.22
N THR A 129 -28.81 -12.81 -6.39
CA THR A 129 -28.78 -14.08 -5.66
C THR A 129 -28.60 -13.81 -4.16
N SER A 130 -29.57 -14.24 -3.36
CA SER A 130 -29.49 -14.37 -1.89
C SER A 130 -29.41 -15.85 -1.45
N GLY A 131 -29.70 -16.78 -2.36
CA GLY A 131 -29.56 -18.22 -2.16
C GLY A 131 -28.27 -18.78 -2.78
N THR A 132 -28.30 -20.04 -3.21
CA THR A 132 -27.18 -20.74 -3.82
C THR A 132 -27.38 -20.89 -5.33
N VAL A 133 -26.33 -20.63 -6.10
CA VAL A 133 -26.17 -21.05 -7.49
C VAL A 133 -24.98 -22.01 -7.53
N THR A 134 -25.20 -23.27 -7.91
CA THR A 134 -24.13 -24.24 -8.16
C THR A 134 -23.82 -24.31 -9.66
N TYR A 135 -22.61 -24.76 -10.00
CA TYR A 135 -22.06 -24.75 -11.37
C TYR A 135 -21.92 -23.35 -12.00
N GLY A 136 -22.06 -22.29 -11.21
CA GLY A 136 -21.78 -20.91 -11.63
C GLY A 136 -22.78 -20.29 -12.62
N ILE A 137 -22.40 -19.10 -13.10
CA ILE A 137 -23.15 -18.28 -14.05
C ILE A 137 -22.31 -18.08 -15.31
N SER A 138 -22.86 -18.42 -16.47
CA SER A 138 -22.25 -18.21 -17.77
C SER A 138 -23.00 -17.16 -18.58
N ALA A 139 -22.34 -16.06 -18.90
CA ALA A 139 -22.90 -14.91 -19.61
C ALA A 139 -22.38 -14.82 -21.05
N TYR A 140 -23.31 -14.66 -22.00
CA TYR A 140 -23.05 -14.63 -23.45
C TYR A 140 -23.61 -13.38 -24.15
N THR A 141 -24.38 -12.53 -23.44
CA THR A 141 -24.84 -11.23 -23.95
C THR A 141 -24.79 -10.14 -22.87
N THR A 142 -25.24 -8.93 -23.21
CA THR A 142 -25.27 -7.77 -22.32
C THR A 142 -26.10 -8.01 -21.07
N ILE A 143 -25.52 -7.72 -19.91
CA ILE A 143 -26.17 -7.79 -18.61
C ILE A 143 -26.07 -6.41 -17.96
N GLY A 144 -27.13 -5.94 -17.32
CA GLY A 144 -27.05 -4.71 -16.54
C GLY A 144 -26.19 -4.93 -15.29
N THR A 145 -26.67 -5.76 -14.36
CA THR A 145 -25.98 -6.03 -13.09
C THR A 145 -26.07 -7.49 -12.65
N ILE A 146 -25.02 -7.97 -11.95
CA ILE A 146 -25.06 -9.22 -11.18
C ILE A 146 -24.81 -8.87 -9.70
N VAL A 147 -25.69 -9.31 -8.81
CA VAL A 147 -25.61 -9.04 -7.38
C VAL A 147 -25.64 -10.36 -6.61
N ASN A 148 -24.59 -10.66 -5.87
CA ASN A 148 -24.55 -11.73 -4.88
C ASN A 148 -24.64 -11.10 -3.48
N ASN A 149 -25.81 -11.22 -2.85
CA ASN A 149 -26.08 -10.65 -1.53
C ASN A 149 -25.27 -11.38 -0.45
N GLY A 150 -25.22 -10.83 0.77
CA GLY A 150 -24.40 -11.37 1.87
C GLY A 150 -24.66 -12.84 2.23
N SER A 151 -25.90 -13.30 2.08
CA SER A 151 -26.27 -14.72 2.27
C SER A 151 -26.05 -15.59 1.03
N GLY A 152 -25.80 -14.96 -0.12
CA GLY A 152 -25.73 -15.62 -1.41
C GLY A 152 -24.42 -16.37 -1.63
N ARG A 153 -24.52 -17.50 -2.32
CA ARG A 153 -23.38 -18.33 -2.73
C ARG A 153 -23.45 -18.63 -4.21
N ILE A 154 -22.41 -18.29 -4.95
CA ILE A 154 -22.23 -18.70 -6.35
C ILE A 154 -21.00 -19.61 -6.38
N GLY A 155 -21.21 -20.90 -6.61
CA GLY A 155 -20.20 -21.94 -6.50
C GLY A 155 -20.05 -22.74 -7.79
N SER A 156 -18.85 -23.25 -8.08
CA SER A 156 -18.65 -24.27 -9.10
C SER A 156 -17.51 -25.21 -8.72
N ASP A 157 -17.70 -26.51 -8.94
CA ASP A 157 -16.71 -27.53 -8.59
C ASP A 157 -15.67 -27.74 -9.69
N SER A 158 -16.02 -27.47 -10.95
CA SER A 158 -15.16 -27.73 -12.11
C SER A 158 -14.94 -26.52 -13.02
N LEU A 159 -15.82 -25.53 -12.97
CA LEU A 159 -15.76 -24.31 -13.78
C LEU A 159 -15.62 -23.07 -12.90
N SER A 160 -15.70 -21.88 -13.50
CA SER A 160 -15.75 -20.62 -12.77
C SER A 160 -17.10 -20.39 -12.09
N ALA A 161 -17.11 -19.67 -10.96
CA ALA A 161 -18.35 -19.22 -10.33
C ALA A 161 -19.08 -18.21 -11.23
N ILE A 162 -18.33 -17.31 -11.87
CA ILE A 162 -18.83 -16.46 -12.95
C ILE A 162 -17.88 -16.56 -14.14
N LYS A 163 -18.43 -16.88 -15.31
CA LYS A 163 -17.73 -16.91 -16.59
C LYS A 163 -18.40 -15.92 -17.55
N ILE A 164 -17.61 -15.01 -18.10
CA ILE A 164 -18.06 -14.02 -19.06
C ILE A 164 -17.22 -14.17 -20.32
N ILE A 165 -17.86 -14.23 -21.49
CA ILE A 165 -17.14 -14.47 -22.74
C ILE A 165 -17.40 -13.38 -23.80
N ASN A 166 -16.43 -13.20 -24.70
CA ASN A 166 -16.48 -12.52 -26.00
C ASN A 166 -17.63 -11.52 -26.23
N GLY A 167 -17.34 -10.22 -26.07
CA GLY A 167 -18.24 -9.12 -26.45
C GLY A 167 -19.34 -8.82 -25.42
N VAL A 168 -19.45 -9.62 -24.35
CA VAL A 168 -20.38 -9.35 -23.25
C VAL A 168 -20.02 -8.05 -22.54
N LYS A 169 -21.02 -7.19 -22.35
CA LYS A 169 -20.92 -5.97 -21.54
C LYS A 169 -21.73 -6.14 -20.27
N ILE A 170 -21.11 -5.91 -19.12
CA ILE A 170 -21.77 -5.89 -17.82
C ILE A 170 -21.61 -4.50 -17.20
N GLY A 171 -22.72 -3.89 -16.79
CA GLY A 171 -22.68 -2.59 -16.12
C GLY A 171 -21.94 -2.66 -14.79
N GLY A 172 -22.28 -3.63 -13.94
CA GLY A 172 -21.55 -3.87 -12.70
C GLY A 172 -21.84 -5.21 -12.02
N ILE A 173 -20.92 -5.61 -11.15
CA ILE A 173 -21.03 -6.81 -10.34
C ILE A 173 -20.79 -6.44 -8.89
N THR A 174 -21.67 -6.89 -7.99
CA THR A 174 -21.53 -6.67 -6.55
C THR A 174 -21.57 -8.01 -5.83
N ASN A 175 -20.53 -8.32 -5.07
CA ASN A 175 -20.45 -9.50 -4.24
C ASN A 175 -20.26 -9.12 -2.76
N ALA A 176 -21.32 -9.32 -1.97
CA ALA A 176 -21.25 -9.30 -0.52
C ALA A 176 -21.23 -10.71 0.09
N GLY A 177 -21.63 -11.72 -0.69
CA GLY A 177 -21.65 -13.12 -0.29
C GLY A 177 -20.37 -13.87 -0.66
N THR A 178 -20.52 -15.15 -1.00
CA THR A 178 -19.41 -16.02 -1.41
C THR A 178 -19.48 -16.35 -2.90
N MET A 179 -18.38 -16.09 -3.63
CA MET A 179 -18.12 -16.66 -4.96
C MET A 179 -16.93 -17.61 -4.85
N LEU A 180 -17.14 -18.88 -5.20
CA LEU A 180 -16.17 -19.94 -4.96
C LEU A 180 -16.03 -20.86 -6.17
N SER A 181 -14.80 -21.16 -6.55
CA SER A 181 -14.50 -22.14 -7.59
C SER A 181 -13.44 -23.12 -7.12
N TYR A 182 -13.68 -24.42 -7.33
CA TYR A 182 -12.72 -25.46 -6.99
C TYR A 182 -11.88 -25.94 -8.17
N GLY A 183 -12.38 -25.82 -9.40
CA GLY A 183 -11.72 -26.36 -10.60
C GLY A 183 -11.09 -25.31 -11.52
N ASN A 184 -11.40 -24.03 -11.33
CA ASN A 184 -10.92 -22.93 -12.19
C ASN A 184 -10.81 -21.61 -11.40
N THR A 185 -10.54 -20.51 -12.07
CA THR A 185 -10.66 -19.15 -11.53
C THR A 185 -12.09 -18.85 -11.11
N ALA A 186 -12.28 -18.23 -9.94
CA ALA A 186 -13.62 -17.95 -9.41
C ALA A 186 -14.40 -16.97 -10.30
N PHE A 187 -13.75 -15.87 -10.67
CA PHE A 187 -14.29 -14.90 -11.60
C PHE A 187 -13.42 -14.85 -12.87
N ASN A 188 -13.95 -15.32 -14.00
CA ASN A 188 -13.19 -15.43 -15.23
C ASN A 188 -13.80 -14.59 -16.36
N LEU A 189 -13.09 -13.53 -16.74
CA LEU A 189 -13.47 -12.62 -17.82
C LEU A 189 -12.64 -12.94 -19.07
N LEU A 190 -13.32 -13.41 -20.11
CA LEU A 190 -12.74 -13.94 -21.35
C LEU A 190 -13.23 -13.15 -22.56
N GLY A 191 -12.83 -11.88 -22.68
CA GLY A 191 -13.18 -11.00 -23.79
C GLY A 191 -14.44 -10.14 -23.58
N GLY A 192 -14.87 -9.98 -22.33
CA GLY A 192 -15.99 -9.09 -21.97
C GLY A 192 -15.52 -7.79 -21.30
N SER A 193 -16.43 -6.83 -21.13
CA SER A 193 -16.18 -5.57 -20.42
C SER A 193 -17.09 -5.44 -19.21
N ILE A 194 -16.53 -5.02 -18.08
CA ILE A 194 -17.27 -4.70 -16.85
C ILE A 194 -17.03 -3.24 -16.48
N GLY A 195 -18.10 -2.51 -16.16
CA GLY A 195 -17.97 -1.17 -15.58
C GLY A 195 -17.28 -1.22 -14.22
N THR A 196 -17.97 -1.80 -13.23
CA THR A 196 -17.44 -1.91 -11.85
C THR A 196 -17.62 -3.31 -11.28
N LEU A 197 -16.55 -3.88 -10.70
CA LEU A 197 -16.59 -5.07 -9.85
C LEU A 197 -16.39 -4.64 -8.40
N THR A 198 -17.40 -4.84 -7.55
CA THR A 198 -17.33 -4.55 -6.11
C THR A 198 -17.37 -5.85 -5.33
N ASN A 199 -16.35 -6.10 -4.51
CA ASN A 199 -16.29 -7.23 -3.59
C ASN A 199 -16.16 -6.73 -2.15
N SER A 200 -17.19 -6.98 -1.34
CA SER A 200 -17.16 -6.86 0.12
C SER A 200 -17.27 -8.22 0.83
N GLY A 201 -17.52 -9.28 0.08
CA GLY A 201 -17.58 -10.66 0.56
C GLY A 201 -16.31 -11.44 0.25
N ASN A 202 -16.46 -12.70 -0.15
CA ASN A 202 -15.37 -13.58 -0.53
C ASN A 202 -15.45 -13.95 -2.02
N ILE A 203 -14.34 -13.78 -2.75
CA ILE A 203 -14.12 -14.37 -4.07
C ILE A 203 -12.88 -15.24 -3.94
N SER A 204 -13.04 -16.55 -4.03
CA SER A 204 -11.94 -17.49 -3.78
C SER A 204 -11.88 -18.63 -4.79
N SER A 205 -10.68 -19.01 -5.18
CA SER A 205 -10.41 -20.22 -5.95
C SER A 205 -9.33 -21.07 -5.30
N THR A 206 -9.47 -22.40 -5.36
CA THR A 206 -8.46 -23.35 -4.89
C THR A 206 -7.51 -23.83 -5.99
N THR A 207 -7.65 -23.36 -7.23
CA THR A 207 -6.84 -23.84 -8.37
C THR A 207 -6.36 -22.72 -9.30
N GLY A 208 -7.14 -21.65 -9.43
CA GLY A 208 -6.82 -20.48 -10.26
C GLY A 208 -6.80 -19.19 -9.44
N GLY A 209 -6.90 -18.07 -10.14
CA GLY A 209 -7.06 -16.76 -9.51
C GLY A 209 -8.43 -16.59 -8.87
N ALA A 210 -8.55 -15.62 -7.96
CA ALA A 210 -9.86 -15.13 -7.56
C ALA A 210 -10.54 -14.41 -8.73
N VAL A 211 -9.77 -13.57 -9.44
CA VAL A 211 -10.25 -12.78 -10.57
C VAL A 211 -9.21 -12.80 -11.68
N ASP A 212 -9.60 -13.27 -12.86
CA ASP A 212 -8.79 -13.21 -14.06
C ASP A 212 -9.45 -12.32 -15.13
N VAL A 213 -8.70 -11.31 -15.56
CA VAL A 213 -9.03 -10.44 -16.70
C VAL A 213 -8.19 -10.93 -17.88
N ASN A 214 -8.68 -11.96 -18.56
CA ASN A 214 -7.94 -12.66 -19.61
C ASN A 214 -8.09 -12.00 -20.99
N VAL A 215 -7.27 -12.41 -21.94
CA VAL A 215 -7.43 -12.08 -23.35
C VAL A 215 -7.59 -13.38 -24.12
N ILE A 216 -8.72 -13.55 -24.82
CA ILE A 216 -8.89 -14.61 -25.82
C ILE A 216 -8.88 -13.98 -27.20
N THR A 217 -10.03 -13.80 -27.86
CA THR A 217 -10.12 -13.10 -29.16
C THR A 217 -10.33 -11.59 -29.00
N THR A 218 -10.80 -11.19 -27.83
CA THR A 218 -11.09 -9.81 -27.47
C THR A 218 -10.45 -9.50 -26.13
N ILE A 219 -10.05 -8.24 -25.95
CA ILE A 219 -9.47 -7.78 -24.69
C ILE A 219 -10.57 -7.70 -23.65
N SER A 220 -10.36 -8.32 -22.49
CA SER A 220 -11.20 -8.09 -21.33
C SER A 220 -10.91 -6.76 -20.68
N THR A 221 -11.96 -6.06 -20.24
CA THR A 221 -11.80 -4.80 -19.50
C THR A 221 -12.58 -4.80 -18.20
N ILE A 222 -12.00 -4.21 -17.15
CA ILE A 222 -12.71 -3.79 -15.95
C ILE A 222 -12.41 -2.30 -15.74
N GLY A 223 -13.44 -1.45 -15.68
CA GLY A 223 -13.25 -0.04 -15.39
C GLY A 223 -12.69 0.17 -13.98
N THR A 224 -13.37 -0.38 -12.98
CA THR A 224 -12.98 -0.27 -11.56
C THR A 224 -13.22 -1.59 -10.82
N LEU A 225 -12.21 -2.05 -10.09
CA LEU A 225 -12.31 -3.13 -9.12
C LEU A 225 -12.19 -2.54 -7.72
N ILE A 226 -13.21 -2.74 -6.88
CA ILE A 226 -13.23 -2.31 -5.48
C ILE A 226 -13.26 -3.57 -4.62
N ASN A 227 -12.21 -3.79 -3.82
CA ASN A 227 -12.14 -4.90 -2.88
C ASN A 227 -12.07 -4.37 -1.44
N SER A 228 -13.14 -4.58 -0.67
CA SER A 228 -13.16 -4.44 0.79
C SER A 228 -13.27 -5.78 1.52
N GLY A 229 -13.49 -6.87 0.76
CA GLY A 229 -13.52 -8.24 1.27
C GLY A 229 -12.24 -9.04 0.97
N LEU A 230 -12.40 -10.33 0.71
CA LEU A 230 -11.32 -11.25 0.36
C LEU A 230 -11.34 -11.58 -1.14
N LEU A 231 -10.19 -11.41 -1.79
CA LEU A 231 -9.84 -12.08 -3.04
C LEU A 231 -8.75 -13.11 -2.73
N GLN A 232 -9.06 -14.40 -2.84
CA GLN A 232 -8.08 -15.47 -2.59
C GLN A 232 -7.89 -16.35 -3.81
N GLY A 233 -6.66 -16.40 -4.32
CA GLY A 233 -6.23 -17.36 -5.32
C GLY A 233 -5.39 -18.47 -4.69
N ASN A 234 -5.36 -19.63 -5.34
CA ASN A 234 -4.35 -20.65 -5.12
C ASN A 234 -3.91 -21.17 -6.49
N ALA A 235 -3.29 -20.27 -7.24
CA ALA A 235 -2.94 -20.52 -8.61
C ALA A 235 -1.49 -20.98 -8.68
N ARG A 236 -1.23 -22.07 -9.43
CA ARG A 236 0.07 -22.73 -9.63
C ARG A 236 1.15 -21.82 -10.28
N GLY A 237 1.44 -20.67 -9.68
CA GLY A 237 2.38 -19.65 -10.15
C GLY A 237 1.77 -18.39 -10.76
N THR A 238 0.44 -18.22 -10.84
CA THR A 238 -0.20 -16.97 -11.33
C THR A 238 -0.83 -16.15 -10.20
N GLY A 239 -1.25 -14.92 -10.45
CA GLY A 239 -1.81 -13.97 -9.47
C GLY A 239 -3.17 -14.36 -8.86
N ALA A 240 -3.53 -13.80 -7.70
CA ALA A 240 -4.91 -13.90 -7.18
C ALA A 240 -5.84 -12.93 -7.91
N LEU A 241 -5.32 -11.76 -8.25
CA LEU A 241 -5.86 -10.90 -9.30
C LEU A 241 -4.90 -10.93 -10.50
N ASN A 242 -5.34 -11.51 -11.61
CA ASN A 242 -4.60 -11.55 -12.87
C ASN A 242 -5.12 -10.50 -13.85
N VAL A 243 -4.24 -9.61 -14.30
CA VAL A 243 -4.53 -8.60 -15.31
C VAL A 243 -3.71 -8.90 -16.56
N PHE A 244 -4.34 -9.62 -17.48
CA PHE A 244 -3.81 -9.84 -18.82
C PHE A 244 -4.46 -8.93 -19.88
N GLY A 245 -5.68 -8.46 -19.61
CA GLY A 245 -6.37 -7.41 -20.36
C GLY A 245 -6.13 -6.02 -19.77
N VAL A 246 -7.19 -5.22 -19.66
CA VAL A 246 -7.11 -3.84 -19.16
C VAL A 246 -7.94 -3.67 -17.90
N VAL A 247 -7.34 -3.12 -16.85
CA VAL A 247 -8.06 -2.67 -15.66
C VAL A 247 -7.78 -1.18 -15.44
N GLY A 248 -8.82 -0.36 -15.34
CA GLY A 248 -8.65 1.07 -15.09
C GLY A 248 -8.07 1.30 -13.69
N SER A 249 -8.78 0.83 -12.67
CA SER A 249 -8.30 0.95 -11.28
C SER A 249 -8.66 -0.24 -10.41
N VAL A 250 -7.78 -0.51 -9.43
CA VAL A 250 -8.00 -1.44 -8.33
C VAL A 250 -7.89 -0.65 -7.03
N SER A 251 -8.95 -0.65 -6.23
CA SER A 251 -8.97 -0.09 -4.88
C SER A 251 -9.13 -1.23 -3.88
N ASN A 252 -8.03 -1.59 -3.21
CA ASN A 252 -8.01 -2.62 -2.18
C ASN A 252 -8.00 -1.99 -0.78
N SER A 253 -9.03 -2.27 0.00
CA SER A 253 -9.12 -2.00 1.45
C SER A 253 -9.27 -3.28 2.27
N GLY A 254 -9.58 -4.40 1.60
CA GLY A 254 -9.61 -5.74 2.19
C GLY A 254 -8.30 -6.49 1.96
N THR A 255 -8.43 -7.79 1.64
CA THR A 255 -7.30 -8.69 1.42
C THR A 255 -7.29 -9.21 -0.01
N ILE A 256 -6.14 -9.12 -0.67
CA ILE A 256 -5.80 -9.89 -1.87
C ILE A 256 -4.70 -10.84 -1.47
N LEU A 257 -4.96 -12.14 -1.52
CA LEU A 257 -4.06 -13.19 -1.06
C LEU A 257 -3.90 -14.25 -2.13
N ASN A 258 -2.67 -14.68 -2.34
CA ASN A 258 -2.39 -15.89 -3.10
C ASN A 258 -1.45 -16.82 -2.35
N ASP A 259 -1.86 -18.08 -2.21
CA ASP A 259 -1.09 -19.04 -1.43
C ASP A 259 0.17 -19.54 -2.17
N SER A 260 0.16 -19.54 -3.51
CA SER A 260 1.22 -20.16 -4.32
C SER A 260 1.76 -19.29 -5.47
N GLY A 261 1.17 -18.12 -5.72
CA GLY A 261 1.61 -17.14 -6.71
C GLY A 261 1.59 -15.70 -6.20
N PRO A 262 1.65 -14.69 -7.09
CA PRO A 262 1.57 -13.30 -6.69
C PRO A 262 0.20 -12.91 -6.11
N GLY A 263 0.15 -11.89 -5.24
CA GLY A 263 -1.13 -11.29 -4.84
C GLY A 263 -1.82 -10.65 -6.04
N VAL A 264 -1.15 -9.69 -6.66
CA VAL A 264 -1.56 -9.08 -7.95
C VAL A 264 -0.51 -9.39 -9.01
N GLU A 265 -0.95 -9.85 -10.18
CA GLU A 265 -0.09 -10.05 -11.34
C GLU A 265 -0.63 -9.26 -12.55
N VAL A 266 0.24 -8.46 -13.17
CA VAL A 266 -0.05 -7.73 -14.42
C VAL A 266 1.00 -8.14 -15.44
N ARG A 267 0.59 -8.73 -16.56
CA ARG A 267 1.53 -9.22 -17.58
C ARG A 267 0.85 -9.43 -18.93
N ASN A 268 1.64 -9.53 -19.98
CA ASN A 268 1.17 -9.98 -21.28
C ASN A 268 0.59 -11.41 -21.20
N TYR A 269 -0.48 -11.66 -21.96
CA TYR A 269 -1.08 -12.99 -22.12
C TYR A 269 -0.20 -13.87 -23.04
N GLY A 270 0.92 -14.36 -22.49
CA GLY A 270 1.86 -15.24 -23.19
C GLY A 270 2.13 -16.49 -22.38
N GLY A 271 1.46 -17.59 -22.70
CA GLY A 271 1.70 -18.89 -22.08
C GLY A 271 2.95 -19.57 -22.63
N PHE A 272 3.82 -20.06 -21.74
CA PHE A 272 4.71 -21.18 -22.04
C PHE A 272 3.89 -22.46 -21.90
N GLY A 273 3.59 -23.14 -23.00
CA GLY A 273 2.94 -24.45 -22.99
C GLY A 273 2.58 -24.97 -24.39
N PRO A 274 2.55 -26.30 -24.60
CA PRO A 274 2.25 -26.93 -25.90
C PRO A 274 0.83 -26.68 -26.42
N THR A 275 -0.03 -26.02 -25.62
CA THR A 275 -1.38 -25.56 -26.00
C THR A 275 -1.40 -24.14 -26.62
N ALA A 276 -0.24 -23.55 -26.92
CA ALA A 276 -0.09 -22.26 -27.61
C ALA A 276 -0.63 -22.24 -29.07
N ILE A 277 -1.37 -23.26 -29.51
CA ILE A 277 -1.95 -23.38 -30.85
C ILE A 277 -3.19 -22.48 -31.02
N TYR A 278 -3.83 -22.03 -29.93
CA TYR A 278 -5.07 -21.23 -29.98
C TYR A 278 -4.92 -19.72 -29.71
N HIS A 279 -3.74 -19.23 -29.32
CA HIS A 279 -3.58 -17.83 -28.91
C HIS A 279 -2.58 -17.07 -29.82
N SER A 280 -3.06 -16.65 -30.99
CA SER A 280 -2.37 -15.72 -31.91
C SER A 280 -2.45 -14.26 -31.44
N HIS A 281 -2.13 -13.97 -30.18
CA HIS A 281 -2.19 -12.60 -29.63
C HIS A 281 -0.81 -12.10 -29.21
N VAL A 282 0.11 -12.09 -30.18
CA VAL A 282 1.39 -11.39 -30.06
C VAL A 282 1.11 -9.90 -29.87
N GLY A 283 1.58 -9.32 -28.75
CA GLY A 283 1.61 -7.87 -28.52
C GLY A 283 0.52 -7.24 -27.64
N GLN A 284 -0.39 -8.00 -27.01
CA GLN A 284 -1.41 -7.40 -26.12
C GLN A 284 -0.97 -7.40 -24.66
N ASP A 285 -0.57 -6.22 -24.20
CA ASP A 285 -0.01 -5.98 -22.89
C ASP A 285 -1.08 -5.85 -21.81
N GLY A 286 -0.85 -6.53 -20.67
CA GLY A 286 -1.69 -6.38 -19.49
C GLY A 286 -1.48 -4.98 -18.91
N THR A 287 -2.56 -4.23 -18.71
CA THR A 287 -2.44 -2.84 -18.21
C THR A 287 -3.34 -2.60 -17.01
N LEU A 288 -2.76 -1.97 -15.98
CA LEU A 288 -3.46 -1.49 -14.81
C LEU A 288 -3.11 -0.01 -14.61
N SER A 289 -4.06 0.90 -14.75
CA SER A 289 -3.73 2.32 -14.62
C SER A 289 -3.42 2.70 -13.17
N THR A 290 -4.20 2.24 -12.20
CA THR A 290 -3.90 2.54 -10.78
C THR A 290 -4.21 1.37 -9.86
N LEU A 291 -3.23 0.96 -9.07
CA LEU A 291 -3.40 0.04 -7.94
C LEU A 291 -3.28 0.84 -6.64
N THR A 292 -4.39 1.05 -5.95
CA THR A 292 -4.41 1.66 -4.61
C THR A 292 -4.63 0.58 -3.56
N ASN A 293 -3.67 0.40 -2.67
CA ASN A 293 -3.73 -0.52 -1.55
C ASN A 293 -3.82 0.24 -0.23
N SER A 294 -4.85 -0.06 0.55
CA SER A 294 -5.10 0.40 1.92
C SER A 294 -5.40 -0.77 2.88
N GLY A 295 -5.38 -2.00 2.36
CA GLY A 295 -5.49 -3.24 3.12
C GLY A 295 -4.25 -4.12 2.90
N LEU A 296 -4.44 -5.43 2.76
CA LEU A 296 -3.36 -6.40 2.53
C LEU A 296 -3.33 -6.85 1.07
N ILE A 297 -2.15 -6.82 0.47
CA ILE A 297 -1.81 -7.60 -0.74
C ILE A 297 -0.67 -8.55 -0.36
N SER A 298 -0.87 -9.85 -0.54
CA SER A 298 0.12 -10.87 -0.15
C SER A 298 0.16 -12.04 -1.13
N GLY A 299 1.36 -12.58 -1.32
CA GLY A 299 1.64 -13.77 -2.11
C GLY A 299 3.12 -14.11 -2.08
N THR A 300 3.57 -15.01 -2.95
CA THR A 300 5.02 -15.26 -3.14
C THR A 300 5.75 -13.99 -3.57
N VAL A 301 5.04 -13.15 -4.33
CA VAL A 301 5.31 -11.73 -4.55
C VAL A 301 4.02 -10.97 -4.24
N GLY A 302 4.09 -9.81 -3.59
CA GLY A 302 2.89 -9.01 -3.35
C GLY A 302 2.30 -8.49 -4.66
N VAL A 303 3.14 -7.77 -5.42
CA VAL A 303 2.78 -7.26 -6.76
C VAL A 303 3.83 -7.67 -7.79
N SER A 304 3.41 -8.41 -8.82
CA SER A 304 4.24 -8.83 -9.94
C SER A 304 3.82 -8.09 -11.21
N ILE A 305 4.78 -7.42 -11.86
CA ILE A 305 4.61 -6.79 -13.17
C ILE A 305 5.48 -7.58 -14.14
N GLY A 306 4.86 -8.58 -14.79
CA GLY A 306 5.51 -9.46 -15.74
C GLY A 306 5.86 -8.74 -17.05
N ALA A 307 6.56 -9.45 -17.93
CA ALA A 307 6.91 -8.94 -19.25
C ALA A 307 5.65 -8.53 -20.04
N GLY A 308 5.69 -7.37 -20.71
CA GLY A 308 4.53 -6.73 -21.34
C GLY A 308 3.38 -6.40 -20.37
N GLY A 309 3.64 -6.35 -19.06
CA GLY A 309 2.71 -5.82 -18.06
C GLY A 309 3.04 -4.37 -17.74
N SER A 310 2.02 -3.54 -17.49
CA SER A 310 2.23 -2.17 -17.02
C SER A 310 1.30 -1.80 -15.88
N ILE A 311 1.88 -1.26 -14.81
CA ILE A 311 1.16 -0.50 -13.78
C ILE A 311 1.59 0.96 -13.90
N VAL A 312 0.64 1.86 -14.19
CA VAL A 312 0.99 3.29 -14.32
C VAL A 312 1.28 3.91 -12.95
N SER A 313 0.44 3.64 -11.95
CA SER A 313 0.65 4.10 -10.57
C SER A 313 0.32 3.01 -9.55
N LEU A 314 1.28 2.73 -8.66
CA LEU A 314 1.10 1.89 -7.49
C LEU A 314 1.12 2.76 -6.24
N VAL A 315 0.00 2.83 -5.53
CA VAL A 315 -0.18 3.61 -4.31
C VAL A 315 -0.41 2.65 -3.15
N ASN A 316 0.58 2.48 -2.29
CA ASN A 316 0.43 1.82 -1.00
C ASN A 316 0.14 2.89 0.07
N ALA A 317 -1.14 3.08 0.40
CA ALA A 317 -1.62 4.06 1.35
C ALA A 317 -1.14 3.75 2.78
N LYS A 318 -1.36 4.68 3.71
CA LYS A 318 -0.88 4.61 5.11
C LYS A 318 -1.19 3.30 5.84
N THR A 319 -2.38 2.74 5.60
CA THR A 319 -2.83 1.48 6.22
C THR A 319 -2.51 0.25 5.36
N GLY A 320 -1.98 0.47 4.16
CA GLY A 320 -1.67 -0.57 3.19
C GLY A 320 -0.42 -1.34 3.55
N THR A 321 -0.53 -2.67 3.44
CA THR A 321 0.60 -3.60 3.50
C THR A 321 0.70 -4.35 2.18
N ILE A 322 1.87 -4.33 1.55
CA ILE A 322 2.22 -5.24 0.46
C ILE A 322 3.27 -6.21 1.00
N GLN A 323 2.94 -7.50 1.06
CA GLN A 323 3.80 -8.56 1.56
C GLN A 323 4.27 -9.47 0.42
N GLY A 324 5.54 -9.88 0.47
CA GLY A 324 6.21 -10.59 -0.62
C GLY A 324 6.93 -9.63 -1.59
N GLY A 325 6.87 -8.32 -1.33
CA GLY A 325 7.57 -7.31 -2.12
C GLY A 325 6.93 -7.01 -3.48
N ILE A 326 7.72 -6.41 -4.36
CA ILE A 326 7.31 -5.98 -5.70
C ILE A 326 8.36 -6.44 -6.70
N VAL A 327 7.94 -7.04 -7.81
CA VAL A 327 8.85 -7.45 -8.89
C VAL A 327 8.41 -6.86 -10.21
N ILE A 328 9.33 -6.17 -10.87
CA ILE A 328 9.21 -5.71 -12.26
C ILE A 328 10.12 -6.62 -13.10
N ALA A 329 9.51 -7.50 -13.89
CA ALA A 329 10.22 -8.55 -14.59
C ALA A 329 10.88 -8.04 -15.88
N LYS A 330 12.07 -8.56 -16.16
CA LYS A 330 12.70 -8.43 -17.48
C LYS A 330 12.09 -9.45 -18.43
N THR A 331 12.00 -9.10 -19.70
CA THR A 331 11.68 -10.04 -20.77
C THR A 331 12.79 -11.07 -20.90
N THR A 332 12.46 -12.35 -20.73
CA THR A 332 13.39 -13.46 -21.03
C THR A 332 12.67 -14.53 -21.84
N GLY A 333 13.24 -14.90 -22.99
CA GLY A 333 12.90 -16.14 -23.70
C GLY A 333 11.52 -16.21 -24.35
N ASN A 334 10.75 -15.11 -24.43
CA ASN A 334 9.46 -15.07 -25.14
C ASN A 334 9.55 -14.13 -26.37
N PRO A 335 9.60 -14.66 -27.61
CA PRO A 335 9.63 -13.85 -28.84
C PRO A 335 8.38 -12.97 -29.02
N SER A 336 7.27 -13.32 -28.36
CA SER A 336 5.98 -12.64 -28.45
C SER A 336 5.90 -11.36 -27.60
N VAL A 337 6.89 -11.13 -26.72
CA VAL A 337 6.93 -9.98 -25.81
C VAL A 337 8.19 -9.18 -26.09
N THR A 338 8.03 -7.92 -26.51
CA THR A 338 9.14 -7.06 -26.94
C THR A 338 9.64 -6.12 -25.85
N HIS A 339 8.92 -5.98 -24.74
CA HIS A 339 9.25 -5.03 -23.67
C HIS A 339 9.10 -5.63 -22.27
N ASN A 340 9.91 -5.13 -21.32
CA ASN A 340 9.89 -5.54 -19.92
C ASN A 340 8.57 -5.17 -19.24
N GLY A 341 8.35 -5.66 -18.02
CA GLY A 341 7.37 -5.06 -17.13
C GLY A 341 7.68 -3.58 -16.88
N SER A 342 6.64 -2.77 -16.72
CA SER A 342 6.77 -1.33 -16.50
C SER A 342 5.97 -0.87 -15.28
N LEU A 343 6.64 -0.18 -14.36
CA LEU A 343 6.01 0.56 -13.27
C LEU A 343 6.28 2.04 -13.49
N GLY A 344 5.22 2.86 -13.56
CA GLY A 344 5.37 4.31 -13.67
C GLY A 344 5.87 4.94 -12.36
N ALA A 345 4.99 5.08 -11.38
CA ALA A 345 5.33 5.65 -10.08
C ALA A 345 4.92 4.74 -8.91
N LEU A 346 5.81 4.58 -7.93
CA LEU A 346 5.54 3.93 -6.65
C LEU A 346 5.36 4.98 -5.54
N PHE A 347 4.16 5.10 -5.00
CA PHE A 347 3.87 5.90 -3.81
C PHE A 347 3.74 4.95 -2.62
N ASN A 348 4.64 5.04 -1.65
CA ASN A 348 4.56 4.25 -0.43
C ASN A 348 4.38 5.16 0.79
N ALA A 349 3.22 5.09 1.41
CA ALA A 349 2.90 5.69 2.70
C ALA A 349 2.63 4.63 3.79
N GLY A 350 2.48 3.35 3.39
CA GLY A 350 2.29 2.20 4.28
C GLY A 350 3.55 1.36 4.43
N VAL A 351 3.39 0.03 4.48
CA VAL A 351 4.52 -0.92 4.64
C VAL A 351 4.64 -1.82 3.42
N ILE A 352 5.85 -1.94 2.88
CA ILE A 352 6.21 -2.96 1.88
C ILE A 352 7.18 -3.92 2.56
N ILE A 353 6.78 -5.20 2.64
CA ILE A 353 7.51 -6.29 3.27
C ILE A 353 8.04 -7.22 2.18
N GLY A 354 9.36 -7.40 2.11
CA GLY A 354 10.05 -8.21 1.11
C GLY A 354 10.80 -7.35 0.09
N ASN A 355 11.40 -8.00 -0.91
CA ASN A 355 12.27 -7.32 -1.85
C ASN A 355 11.48 -6.49 -2.88
N VAL A 356 12.02 -5.33 -3.24
CA VAL A 356 11.56 -4.56 -4.40
C VAL A 356 12.60 -4.71 -5.50
N VAL A 357 12.23 -5.32 -6.62
CA VAL A 357 13.15 -5.65 -7.70
C VAL A 357 12.69 -5.00 -8.99
N ASN A 358 13.50 -4.07 -9.49
CA ASN A 358 13.37 -3.46 -10.80
C ASN A 358 14.40 -4.07 -11.76
N ASN A 359 13.93 -4.98 -12.63
CA ASN A 359 14.78 -5.55 -13.68
C ASN A 359 14.66 -4.81 -15.02
N SER A 360 14.04 -3.63 -15.05
CA SER A 360 14.02 -2.78 -16.23
C SER A 360 15.17 -1.75 -16.21
N SER A 361 15.46 -1.13 -17.35
CA SER A 361 16.39 -0.01 -17.45
C SER A 361 15.76 1.34 -17.12
N THR A 362 14.43 1.39 -16.90
CA THR A 362 13.74 2.62 -16.51
C THR A 362 13.97 2.86 -15.01
N PRO A 363 14.27 4.10 -14.57
CA PRO A 363 14.47 4.37 -13.16
C PRO A 363 13.25 4.01 -12.30
N LEU A 364 13.50 3.38 -11.14
CA LEU A 364 12.47 3.13 -10.15
C LEU A 364 12.20 4.42 -9.37
N SER A 365 11.06 5.05 -9.64
CA SER A 365 10.65 6.30 -8.99
C SER A 365 9.78 6.01 -7.75
N ILE A 366 10.23 6.47 -6.58
CA ILE A 366 9.58 6.22 -5.28
C ILE A 366 9.24 7.55 -4.59
N THR A 367 7.99 7.72 -4.20
CA THR A 367 7.54 8.81 -3.33
C THR A 367 7.12 8.26 -1.97
N GLY A 368 7.54 8.92 -0.89
CA GLY A 368 7.15 8.58 0.47
C GLY A 368 5.80 9.12 0.93
N GLY A 369 5.48 8.92 2.20
CA GLY A 369 4.29 9.49 2.83
C GLY A 369 4.40 11.01 3.02
N SER A 370 3.26 11.69 3.17
CA SER A 370 3.20 13.13 3.44
C SER A 370 3.04 13.44 4.93
N GLY A 371 3.35 14.68 5.33
CA GLY A 371 3.21 15.14 6.71
C GLY A 371 4.08 14.33 7.66
N THR A 372 3.46 13.63 8.62
CA THR A 372 4.14 12.73 9.57
C THR A 372 4.08 11.26 9.17
N THR A 373 3.46 10.93 8.02
CA THR A 373 3.32 9.55 7.56
C THR A 373 4.62 9.13 6.88
N ILE A 374 5.12 7.95 7.23
CA ILE A 374 6.38 7.38 6.72
C ILE A 374 6.08 6.11 5.94
N GLY A 375 6.49 6.06 4.67
CA GLY A 375 6.49 4.83 3.89
C GLY A 375 7.64 3.92 4.29
N THR A 376 7.37 2.69 4.69
CA THR A 376 8.38 1.75 5.16
C THR A 376 8.67 0.67 4.13
N PHE A 377 9.95 0.37 3.93
CA PHE A 377 10.45 -0.80 3.21
C PHE A 377 11.26 -1.66 4.18
N THR A 378 10.88 -2.93 4.31
CA THR A 378 11.50 -3.87 5.25
C THR A 378 11.48 -5.30 4.71
N GLY A 379 12.35 -6.18 5.20
CA GLY A 379 12.31 -7.61 4.88
C GLY A 379 11.26 -8.37 5.68
N THR A 380 10.95 -9.59 5.22
CA THR A 380 10.06 -10.53 5.94
C THR A 380 10.64 -10.96 7.28
N SER A 381 11.96 -11.16 7.34
CA SER A 381 12.70 -11.50 8.57
C SER A 381 13.97 -10.65 8.64
N GLY A 382 13.85 -9.43 9.19
CA GLY A 382 14.93 -8.46 9.22
C GLY A 382 14.95 -7.56 7.97
N LYS A 383 16.09 -7.47 7.30
CA LYS A 383 16.27 -6.59 6.15
C LYS A 383 15.96 -7.31 4.83
N GLY A 384 15.23 -6.64 3.97
CA GLY A 384 15.04 -7.01 2.57
C GLY A 384 16.04 -6.29 1.68
N SER A 385 15.69 -6.13 0.40
CA SER A 385 16.49 -5.38 -0.55
C SER A 385 15.63 -4.61 -1.56
N ILE A 386 16.06 -3.40 -1.88
CA ILE A 386 15.56 -2.61 -3.01
C ILE A 386 16.63 -2.65 -4.11
N ILE A 387 16.31 -3.30 -5.23
CA ILE A 387 17.26 -3.67 -6.27
C ILE A 387 16.83 -3.04 -7.59
N SER A 388 17.72 -2.28 -8.22
CA SER A 388 17.54 -1.71 -9.55
C SER A 388 18.91 -1.59 -10.22
N THR A 389 19.48 -2.72 -10.65
CA THR A 389 20.87 -2.75 -11.15
C THR A 389 21.02 -2.29 -12.60
N LEU A 390 19.91 -2.13 -13.32
CA LEU A 390 19.88 -1.70 -14.72
C LEU A 390 19.40 -0.25 -14.90
N GLY A 391 18.94 0.40 -13.83
CA GLY A 391 18.45 1.78 -13.84
C GLY A 391 18.51 2.41 -12.45
N ASN A 392 18.48 3.73 -12.35
CA ASN A 392 18.58 4.41 -11.05
C ASN A 392 17.38 4.13 -10.13
N ILE A 393 17.55 4.37 -8.84
CA ILE A 393 16.41 4.56 -7.91
C ILE A 393 16.32 6.06 -7.65
N VAL A 394 15.13 6.62 -7.82
CA VAL A 394 14.89 8.05 -7.66
C VAL A 394 13.82 8.25 -6.59
N LEU A 395 14.21 8.84 -5.47
CA LEU A 395 13.30 9.26 -4.42
C LEU A 395 12.81 10.67 -4.75
N THR A 396 11.54 10.80 -5.09
CA THR A 396 10.96 12.03 -5.63
C THR A 396 10.35 12.95 -4.55
N GLY A 397 10.41 12.56 -3.28
CA GLY A 397 9.94 13.34 -2.13
C GLY A 397 9.23 12.50 -1.06
N GLY A 398 8.67 13.19 -0.06
CA GLY A 398 7.94 12.57 1.06
C GLY A 398 8.86 11.99 2.14
N ASN A 399 8.28 11.26 3.09
CA ASN A 399 9.01 10.59 4.17
C ASN A 399 9.09 9.08 3.91
N LEU A 400 10.32 8.56 3.97
CA LEU A 400 10.63 7.15 3.75
C LEU A 400 11.48 6.58 4.89
N LEU A 401 11.23 5.33 5.24
CA LEU A 401 12.08 4.51 6.09
C LEU A 401 12.56 3.29 5.29
N PHE A 402 13.86 3.21 5.06
CA PHE A 402 14.51 2.03 4.49
C PHE A 402 15.17 1.22 5.59
N ASN A 403 14.55 0.09 5.93
CA ASN A 403 15.16 -0.97 6.72
C ASN A 403 15.90 -1.99 5.84
N ASP A 404 15.83 -1.82 4.51
CA ASP A 404 16.41 -2.72 3.53
C ASP A 404 17.81 -2.29 3.09
N ASN A 405 18.53 -3.20 2.45
CA ASN A 405 19.72 -2.87 1.67
C ASN A 405 19.30 -2.33 0.30
N ILE A 406 20.10 -1.44 -0.26
CA ILE A 406 19.85 -0.86 -1.59
C ILE A 406 20.95 -1.34 -2.53
N ASN A 407 20.56 -1.81 -3.72
CA ASN A 407 21.51 -2.20 -4.76
C ASN A 407 21.09 -1.60 -6.10
N VAL A 408 21.81 -0.57 -6.51
CA VAL A 408 21.65 0.08 -7.81
C VAL A 408 22.72 -0.33 -8.82
N GLY A 409 23.58 -1.30 -8.48
CA GLY A 409 24.69 -1.72 -9.33
C GLY A 409 25.61 -0.53 -9.64
N THR A 410 25.81 -0.23 -10.91
CA THR A 410 26.58 0.95 -11.37
C THR A 410 25.74 2.23 -11.42
N GLY A 411 24.47 2.17 -11.04
CA GLY A 411 23.54 3.29 -11.00
C GLY A 411 23.68 4.15 -9.75
N THR A 412 22.68 5.00 -9.52
CA THR A 412 22.64 5.92 -8.38
C THR A 412 21.30 5.83 -7.64
N LEU A 413 21.34 5.84 -6.31
CA LEU A 413 20.20 6.21 -5.48
C LEU A 413 20.18 7.75 -5.37
N VAL A 414 19.20 8.39 -6.01
CA VAL A 414 19.05 9.84 -6.06
C VAL A 414 17.93 10.27 -5.11
N SER A 415 18.25 11.07 -4.08
CA SER A 415 17.29 11.66 -3.16
C SER A 415 17.00 13.12 -3.52
N GLN A 416 15.79 13.39 -4.04
CA GLN A 416 15.35 14.73 -4.44
C GLN A 416 14.43 15.34 -3.38
N GLY A 417 14.99 15.94 -2.33
CA GLY A 417 14.19 16.61 -1.30
C GLY A 417 13.38 15.66 -0.40
N THR A 418 13.75 14.38 -0.35
CA THR A 418 13.08 13.36 0.47
C THR A 418 13.57 13.44 1.92
N SER A 419 12.67 13.17 2.88
CA SER A 419 13.03 12.87 4.26
C SER A 419 13.24 11.36 4.40
N LEU A 420 14.47 10.94 4.09
CA LEU A 420 14.88 9.55 4.08
C LEU A 420 15.48 9.17 5.44
N THR A 421 14.92 8.14 6.05
CA THR A 421 15.48 7.48 7.23
C THR A 421 16.07 6.14 6.81
N ILE A 422 17.32 5.88 7.17
CA ILE A 422 17.98 4.58 6.94
C ILE A 422 18.30 3.95 8.28
N THR A 423 17.94 2.68 8.43
CA THR A 423 18.26 1.90 9.63
C THR A 423 19.73 1.47 9.66
N GLY A 424 20.29 1.38 10.86
CA GLY A 424 21.69 1.03 11.09
C GLY A 424 22.08 -0.29 10.44
N GLY A 425 23.25 -0.31 9.80
CA GLY A 425 23.79 -1.47 9.09
C GLY A 425 23.15 -1.72 7.71
N SER A 426 22.37 -0.78 7.16
CA SER A 426 21.92 -0.86 5.76
C SER A 426 23.01 -0.29 4.86
N THR A 427 23.10 -0.83 3.64
CA THR A 427 24.11 -0.42 2.66
C THR A 427 23.47 0.07 1.36
N ILE A 428 24.22 0.88 0.62
CA ILE A 428 23.96 1.22 -0.78
C ILE A 428 25.10 0.63 -1.61
N ALA A 429 24.81 -0.41 -2.38
CA ALA A 429 25.68 -0.89 -3.44
C ALA A 429 25.43 -0.05 -4.70
N GLY A 430 26.42 0.76 -5.06
CA GLY A 430 26.37 1.78 -6.11
C GLY A 430 26.58 3.19 -5.54
N SER A 431 26.19 4.21 -6.31
CA SER A 431 26.38 5.62 -5.92
C SER A 431 25.18 6.19 -5.15
N TYR A 432 25.41 7.22 -4.33
CA TYR A 432 24.36 7.99 -3.63
C TYR A 432 24.46 9.48 -3.98
N SER A 433 23.32 10.12 -4.26
CA SER A 433 23.26 11.56 -4.52
C SER A 433 22.12 12.24 -3.77
N GLN A 434 22.41 13.38 -3.14
CA GLN A 434 21.44 14.23 -2.46
C GLN A 434 21.77 15.71 -2.66
N GLY A 435 20.79 16.49 -3.14
CA GLY A 435 20.89 17.96 -3.24
C GLY A 435 20.04 18.73 -2.23
N ALA A 436 19.04 18.09 -1.63
CA ALA A 436 18.13 18.67 -0.65
C ALA A 436 17.46 17.57 0.18
N GLY A 437 16.66 17.94 1.18
CA GLY A 437 15.94 16.99 2.03
C GLY A 437 16.70 16.62 3.30
N THR A 438 16.35 15.49 3.91
CA THR A 438 16.95 15.01 5.15
C THR A 438 17.35 13.55 5.01
N LEU A 439 18.58 13.21 5.40
CA LEU A 439 19.04 11.84 5.59
C LEU A 439 19.21 11.58 7.10
N ALA A 440 18.30 10.82 7.69
CA ALA A 440 18.40 10.39 9.08
C ALA A 440 19.03 9.00 9.17
N LEU A 441 20.08 8.86 9.96
CA LEU A 441 20.82 7.62 10.12
C LEU A 441 20.57 7.06 11.52
N LEU A 442 19.70 6.03 11.62
CA LEU A 442 19.33 5.45 12.91
C LEU A 442 20.35 4.40 13.33
N ASN A 443 20.86 4.48 14.55
CA ASN A 443 21.68 3.41 15.17
C ASN A 443 22.91 2.96 14.34
N GLY A 444 23.54 3.84 13.57
CA GLY A 444 24.75 3.53 12.81
C GLY A 444 25.00 4.49 11.65
N GLY A 445 26.16 4.31 10.99
CA GLY A 445 26.49 5.00 9.74
C GLY A 445 25.96 4.26 8.51
N LEU A 446 25.96 4.97 7.37
CA LEU A 446 25.65 4.44 6.05
C LEU A 446 26.92 4.04 5.31
N VAL A 447 26.92 2.90 4.63
CA VAL A 447 28.00 2.53 3.72
C VAL A 447 27.49 2.61 2.28
N VAL A 448 28.20 3.37 1.46
CA VAL A 448 27.98 3.52 0.02
C VAL A 448 29.22 2.97 -0.69
N THR A 449 29.06 1.95 -1.54
CA THR A 449 30.22 1.27 -2.14
C THR A 449 30.95 2.14 -3.15
N ASP A 450 30.22 2.99 -3.87
CA ASP A 450 30.76 3.97 -4.82
C ASP A 450 30.68 5.39 -4.25
N ALA A 451 30.75 6.42 -5.09
CA ALA A 451 30.72 7.80 -4.65
C ALA A 451 29.40 8.17 -3.96
N ALA A 452 29.52 8.78 -2.78
CA ALA A 452 28.43 9.48 -2.12
C ALA A 452 28.61 11.00 -2.30
N SER A 453 27.63 11.65 -2.94
CA SER A 453 27.65 13.09 -3.21
C SER A 453 26.48 13.79 -2.54
N ILE A 454 26.76 14.57 -1.49
CA ILE A 454 25.77 15.39 -0.80
C ILE A 454 26.13 16.87 -1.01
N THR A 455 25.42 17.49 -1.95
CA THR A 455 25.60 18.89 -2.33
C THR A 455 24.63 19.82 -1.61
N GLY A 456 23.69 19.28 -0.82
CA GLY A 456 22.77 20.04 -0.01
C GLY A 456 21.86 19.18 0.87
N GLY A 457 21.14 19.82 1.79
CA GLY A 457 20.23 19.18 2.74
C GLY A 457 20.87 18.85 4.09
N THR A 458 20.09 18.18 4.94
CA THR A 458 20.48 17.86 6.32
C THR A 458 20.82 16.38 6.47
N VAL A 459 21.89 16.05 7.19
CA VAL A 459 22.10 14.69 7.72
C VAL A 459 21.89 14.72 9.23
N ILE A 460 21.02 13.85 9.74
CA ILE A 460 20.76 13.69 11.17
C ILE A 460 21.57 12.51 11.68
N ALA A 461 22.47 12.79 12.62
CA ALA A 461 23.30 11.81 13.29
C ALA A 461 22.59 11.24 14.53
N SER A 462 22.45 9.92 14.62
CA SER A 462 21.97 9.24 15.83
C SER A 462 23.14 8.98 16.79
N LEU A 463 23.46 9.96 17.63
CA LEU A 463 24.45 9.86 18.71
C LEU A 463 23.77 9.46 20.03
N SER A 464 24.53 8.92 20.98
CA SER A 464 24.00 8.51 22.27
C SER A 464 23.68 9.72 23.14
N SER A 465 22.47 9.79 23.70
CA SER A 465 22.10 10.86 24.64
C SER A 465 22.88 10.80 25.96
N THR A 466 23.46 9.66 26.30
CA THR A 466 24.30 9.45 27.49
C THR A 466 25.81 9.53 27.18
N GLY A 467 26.17 9.84 25.94
CA GLY A 467 27.57 10.05 25.55
C GLY A 467 28.12 11.37 26.07
N ASN A 468 29.44 11.43 26.25
CA ASN A 468 30.14 12.69 26.48
C ASN A 468 30.88 13.06 25.20
N TYR A 469 30.66 14.28 24.72
CA TYR A 469 31.23 14.79 23.49
C TYR A 469 31.92 16.13 23.74
N VAL A 470 33.14 16.26 23.23
CA VAL A 470 34.00 17.43 23.43
C VAL A 470 34.30 18.05 22.06
N PRO A 471 34.36 19.39 21.94
CA PRO A 471 34.57 20.07 20.67
C PRO A 471 35.79 19.57 19.90
N GLY A 472 35.64 19.45 18.58
CA GLY A 472 36.72 19.04 17.67
C GLY A 472 37.03 17.54 17.66
N GLN A 473 36.40 16.74 18.52
CA GLN A 473 36.56 15.28 18.51
C GLN A 473 35.60 14.61 17.52
N ALA A 474 36.13 13.64 16.77
CA ALA A 474 35.33 12.79 15.90
C ALA A 474 34.35 11.97 16.74
N SER A 475 33.06 12.24 16.57
CA SER A 475 31.99 11.67 17.39
C SER A 475 31.34 10.46 16.74
N SER A 476 31.26 10.43 15.41
CA SER A 476 30.78 9.27 14.64
C SER A 476 31.11 9.40 13.15
N THR A 477 31.42 8.27 12.50
CA THR A 477 31.41 8.16 11.04
C THR A 477 29.96 7.97 10.59
N LEU A 478 29.40 9.02 9.96
CA LEU A 478 28.01 9.01 9.53
C LEU A 478 27.85 8.29 8.20
N LEU A 479 28.75 8.54 7.26
CA LEU A 479 28.66 7.94 5.94
C LEU A 479 30.06 7.58 5.46
N GLN A 480 30.25 6.33 5.08
CA GLN A 480 31.44 5.88 4.36
C GLN A 480 31.12 5.76 2.88
N GLY A 481 31.68 6.65 2.07
CA GLY A 481 31.58 6.58 0.61
C GLY A 481 32.83 5.99 -0.03
N GLY A 482 32.71 5.61 -1.29
CA GLY A 482 33.81 5.23 -2.18
C GLY A 482 34.60 6.43 -2.70
N ALA A 483 35.55 6.16 -3.61
CA ALA A 483 36.36 7.20 -4.23
C ALA A 483 35.49 8.24 -4.98
N GLY A 484 35.86 9.52 -4.87
CA GLY A 484 35.10 10.62 -5.48
C GLY A 484 33.91 11.13 -4.67
N SER A 485 33.74 10.66 -3.42
CA SER A 485 32.70 11.17 -2.52
C SER A 485 32.91 12.64 -2.16
N SER A 486 31.83 13.40 -2.02
CA SER A 486 31.84 14.84 -1.72
C SER A 486 30.68 15.20 -0.79
N TYR A 487 30.97 16.04 0.21
CA TYR A 487 30.03 16.43 1.26
C TYR A 487 29.97 17.95 1.48
N SER A 488 30.37 18.73 0.48
CA SER A 488 30.58 20.18 0.60
C SER A 488 29.32 20.99 0.93
N GLY A 489 28.13 20.45 0.71
CA GLY A 489 26.85 21.12 1.00
C GLY A 489 26.09 20.53 2.19
N VAL A 490 26.68 19.63 2.97
CA VAL A 490 26.01 18.99 4.10
C VAL A 490 25.77 20.00 5.24
N SER A 491 24.52 20.05 5.72
CA SER A 491 24.23 20.56 7.07
C SER A 491 24.08 19.38 8.03
N LEU A 492 24.83 19.36 9.13
CA LEU A 492 24.68 18.33 10.17
C LEU A 492 23.74 18.77 11.28
N ARG A 493 22.99 17.80 11.80
CA ARG A 493 22.21 17.97 13.03
C ARG A 493 22.34 16.73 13.91
N ALA A 494 22.50 16.92 15.21
CA ALA A 494 22.39 15.80 16.14
C ALA A 494 20.93 15.38 16.31
N GLY A 495 20.68 14.08 16.45
CA GLY A 495 19.38 13.55 16.89
C GLY A 495 19.12 13.80 18.38
N THR A 496 20.17 14.10 19.14
CA THR A 496 20.13 14.44 20.57
C THR A 496 20.06 15.95 20.77
N GLY A 497 19.05 16.43 21.51
CA GLY A 497 18.93 17.85 21.85
C GLY A 497 20.13 18.36 22.65
N GLY A 498 20.52 19.62 22.44
CA GLY A 498 21.64 20.25 23.13
C GLY A 498 23.03 19.93 22.57
N LEU A 499 23.17 18.96 21.66
CA LEU A 499 24.44 18.64 20.98
C LEU A 499 24.52 19.37 19.62
N GLY A 500 25.57 20.18 19.45
CA GLY A 500 25.96 20.79 18.18
C GLY A 500 26.99 19.94 17.45
N LEU A 501 26.87 19.86 16.12
CA LEU A 501 27.81 19.12 15.27
C LEU A 501 28.33 19.99 14.13
N THR A 502 29.58 19.74 13.75
CA THR A 502 30.18 20.20 12.49
C THR A 502 30.54 18.99 11.63
N SER A 503 30.47 19.16 10.31
CA SER A 503 30.91 18.13 9.37
C SER A 503 32.40 18.24 9.11
N GLY A 504 33.07 17.10 9.04
CA GLY A 504 34.38 16.98 8.42
C GLY A 504 34.48 15.74 7.56
N VAL A 505 35.59 15.62 6.83
CA VAL A 505 35.85 14.50 5.94
C VAL A 505 37.16 13.84 6.35
N ILE A 506 37.12 12.52 6.57
CA ILE A 506 38.31 11.69 6.82
C ILE A 506 38.37 10.63 5.73
N GLY A 507 39.38 10.69 4.87
CA GLY A 507 39.41 9.89 3.65
C GLY A 507 38.20 10.19 2.76
N ASN A 508 37.35 9.20 2.53
CA ASN A 508 36.08 9.36 1.79
C ASN A 508 34.84 9.37 2.70
N ALA A 509 35.03 9.45 4.02
CA ALA A 509 33.95 9.37 4.99
C ALA A 509 33.48 10.75 5.46
N LEU A 510 32.16 10.94 5.54
CA LEU A 510 31.54 12.03 6.28
C LEU A 510 31.56 11.69 7.77
N VAL A 511 32.23 12.54 8.54
CA VAL A 511 32.41 12.37 9.98
C VAL A 511 31.77 13.55 10.71
N ALA A 512 31.01 13.24 11.76
CA ALA A 512 30.49 14.23 12.69
C ALA A 512 31.56 14.57 13.72
N PHE A 513 31.88 15.85 13.85
CA PHE A 513 32.68 16.39 14.93
C PHE A 513 31.77 17.14 15.88
N SER A 514 32.01 17.00 17.18
CA SER A 514 31.26 17.78 18.14
C SER A 514 31.68 19.23 18.11
N ALA A 515 30.70 20.12 18.20
CA ALA A 515 30.90 21.57 18.12
C ALA A 515 30.81 22.25 19.49
N ASN A 516 30.24 21.57 20.48
CA ASN A 516 30.10 22.02 21.85
C ASN A 516 30.49 20.91 22.83
N ASP A 517 30.68 21.27 24.09
CA ASP A 517 30.79 20.29 25.17
C ASP A 517 29.40 19.79 25.52
N TYR A 518 29.12 18.52 25.26
CA TYR A 518 27.88 17.84 25.63
C TYR A 518 28.18 16.73 26.62
N ILE A 519 27.61 16.80 27.81
CA ILE A 519 27.81 15.82 28.88
C ILE A 519 26.49 15.08 29.12
N GLY A 520 26.37 13.91 28.52
CA GLY A 520 25.23 13.01 28.69
C GLY A 520 25.40 12.00 29.83
N GLY A 521 26.64 11.72 30.24
CA GLY A 521 27.00 10.78 31.31
C GLY A 521 27.91 11.44 32.36
N THR A 522 28.77 10.66 33.01
CA THR A 522 29.73 11.20 34.00
C THR A 522 31.02 11.64 33.33
N LEU A 523 31.49 12.87 33.62
CA LEU A 523 32.81 13.38 33.20
C LEU A 523 33.48 14.12 34.36
N GLY A 524 34.77 13.88 34.58
CA GLY A 524 35.52 14.50 35.68
C GLY A 524 35.69 16.02 35.53
N GLY A 525 35.88 16.51 34.31
CA GLY A 525 35.91 17.94 34.06
C GLY A 525 36.14 18.31 32.60
N VAL A 526 35.88 19.58 32.28
CA VAL A 526 36.12 20.21 30.99
C VAL A 526 37.02 21.44 31.21
N VAL A 527 38.01 21.61 30.34
CA VAL A 527 38.85 22.81 30.29
C VAL A 527 38.61 23.49 28.95
N ASN A 528 38.01 24.68 28.97
CA ASN A 528 37.85 25.50 27.77
C ASN A 528 38.86 26.64 27.77
N SER A 529 39.86 26.54 26.90
CA SER A 529 40.81 27.61 26.59
C SER A 529 40.63 28.16 25.17
N GLN A 530 39.61 27.70 24.45
CA GLN A 530 39.33 28.04 23.06
C GLN A 530 38.03 28.84 22.94
N THR A 531 37.63 29.15 21.69
CA THR A 531 36.31 29.72 21.41
C THR A 531 35.36 28.60 21.00
N ILE A 532 34.25 28.47 21.73
CA ILE A 532 33.11 27.63 21.40
C ILE A 532 31.93 28.57 21.17
N ALA A 533 31.54 28.75 19.91
CA ALA A 533 30.51 29.71 19.51
C ALA A 533 29.77 29.29 18.23
N GLY A 534 28.66 29.98 17.91
CA GLY A 534 27.89 29.77 16.67
C GLY A 534 26.97 28.54 16.70
N ILE A 535 26.74 27.98 17.88
CA ILE A 535 25.87 26.83 18.16
C ILE A 535 24.85 27.19 19.25
N ASP A 536 23.83 26.37 19.45
CA ASP A 536 22.74 26.70 20.39
C ASP A 536 23.23 26.83 21.83
N THR A 537 24.02 25.87 22.30
CA THR A 537 24.59 25.85 23.65
C THR A 537 26.08 25.49 23.64
N ALA A 538 26.96 26.28 24.25
CA ALA A 538 28.41 26.03 24.24
C ALA A 538 28.86 24.94 25.23
N LEU A 539 28.25 24.86 26.40
CA LEU A 539 28.36 23.71 27.31
C LEU A 539 26.96 23.24 27.71
N TYR A 540 26.61 22.02 27.32
CA TYR A 540 25.34 21.39 27.64
C TYR A 540 25.55 20.18 28.56
N VAL A 541 24.93 20.18 29.74
CA VAL A 541 24.91 19.02 30.63
C VAL A 541 23.48 18.48 30.65
N ALA A 542 23.29 17.27 30.12
CA ALA A 542 21.99 16.63 30.04
C ALA A 542 21.47 16.23 31.43
N SER A 543 20.19 15.88 31.52
CA SER A 543 19.57 15.44 32.79
C SER A 543 20.19 14.17 33.38
N SER A 544 20.80 13.33 32.54
CA SER A 544 21.60 12.17 32.97
C SER A 544 23.08 12.48 33.21
N GLY A 545 23.51 13.72 32.91
CA GLY A 545 24.89 14.14 32.94
C GLY A 545 25.38 14.55 34.33
N SER A 546 26.62 14.21 34.65
CA SER A 546 27.32 14.64 35.85
C SER A 546 28.73 15.10 35.52
N LEU A 547 28.99 16.40 35.66
CA LEU A 547 30.26 17.04 35.38
C LEU A 547 30.94 17.47 36.68
N GLY A 548 32.17 17.02 36.93
CA GLY A 548 32.90 17.40 38.14
C GLY A 548 33.28 18.88 38.17
N SER A 549 34.00 19.35 37.15
CA SER A 549 34.43 20.75 37.08
C SER A 549 34.48 21.32 35.67
N VAL A 550 34.20 22.62 35.53
CA VAL A 550 34.43 23.43 34.33
C VAL A 550 35.51 24.46 34.65
N SER A 551 36.56 24.54 33.84
CA SER A 551 37.55 25.61 33.88
C SER A 551 37.54 26.37 32.56
N ASN A 552 37.00 27.58 32.56
CA ASN A 552 36.88 28.42 31.37
C ASN A 552 37.87 29.59 31.43
N THR A 553 38.82 29.62 30.51
CA THR A 553 39.69 30.78 30.25
C THR A 553 39.52 31.32 28.83
N GLY A 554 38.74 30.63 27.99
CA GLY A 554 38.33 31.04 26.65
C GLY A 554 36.90 31.58 26.58
N LEU A 555 36.23 31.38 25.45
CA LEU A 555 34.86 31.83 25.19
C LEU A 555 33.90 30.65 25.08
N LEU A 556 32.84 30.65 25.91
CA LEU A 556 31.67 29.80 25.80
C LEU A 556 30.48 30.67 25.40
N ASN A 557 30.08 30.68 24.12
CA ASN A 557 29.03 31.56 23.61
C ASN A 557 27.96 30.81 22.81
N GLY A 558 26.81 30.55 23.41
CA GLY A 558 25.68 29.95 22.69
C GLY A 558 24.76 30.99 22.07
N THR A 559 24.17 30.70 20.91
CA THR A 559 23.11 31.52 20.33
C THR A 559 21.88 31.55 21.23
N ASN A 560 21.69 30.53 22.06
CA ASN A 560 20.70 30.50 23.13
C ASN A 560 21.39 30.58 24.49
N SER A 561 22.25 29.63 24.84
CA SER A 561 22.86 29.58 26.17
C SER A 561 24.38 29.36 26.17
N GLY A 562 25.14 30.09 26.98
CA GLY A 562 26.58 29.82 27.15
C GLY A 562 26.81 28.46 27.81
N VAL A 563 26.19 28.29 28.97
CA VAL A 563 26.11 27.02 29.70
C VAL A 563 24.63 26.70 29.91
N ALA A 564 24.19 25.48 29.60
CA ALA A 564 22.88 24.96 29.97
C ALA A 564 23.04 23.68 30.77
N ASN A 565 22.66 23.73 32.05
CA ASN A 565 22.75 22.60 32.97
C ASN A 565 21.36 22.04 33.30
N TYR A 566 21.10 20.81 32.88
CA TYR A 566 19.94 20.01 33.26
C TYR A 566 20.29 18.89 34.24
N GLY A 567 21.58 18.65 34.50
CA GLY A 567 22.11 17.62 35.39
C GLY A 567 22.90 18.23 36.54
N THR A 568 24.08 17.68 36.85
CA THR A 568 24.92 18.19 37.95
C THR A 568 26.25 18.72 37.43
N ILE A 569 26.64 19.92 37.86
CA ILE A 569 27.99 20.46 37.74
C ILE A 569 28.53 20.72 39.14
N GLY A 570 29.68 20.14 39.49
CA GLY A 570 30.31 20.36 40.80
C GLY A 570 30.83 21.78 40.96
N LEU A 571 31.79 22.17 40.11
CA LEU A 571 32.45 23.48 40.13
C LEU A 571 32.46 24.13 38.75
N VAL A 572 32.07 25.40 38.64
CA VAL A 572 32.29 26.23 37.46
C VAL A 572 33.30 27.32 37.83
N THR A 573 34.46 27.31 37.18
CA THR A 573 35.48 28.35 37.30
C THR A 573 35.57 29.12 35.99
N ASN A 574 35.14 30.38 35.98
CA ASN A 574 35.34 31.30 34.87
C ASN A 574 36.53 32.22 35.19
N GLY A 575 37.69 31.90 34.63
CA GLY A 575 38.96 32.60 34.85
C GLY A 575 38.92 34.05 34.36
N ALA A 576 39.92 34.86 34.72
CA ALA A 576 39.93 36.30 34.46
C ALA A 576 39.80 36.68 32.97
N THR A 577 40.30 35.82 32.08
CA THR A 577 40.18 35.98 30.62
C THR A 577 38.96 35.26 30.04
N GLY A 578 38.28 34.45 30.83
CA GLY A 578 37.14 33.63 30.42
C GLY A 578 35.89 34.47 30.22
N THR A 579 35.13 34.12 29.18
CA THR A 579 33.81 34.67 28.92
C THR A 579 32.79 33.55 28.76
N ILE A 580 31.69 33.64 29.50
CA ILE A 580 30.47 32.85 29.29
C ILE A 580 29.40 33.80 28.78
N ALA A 581 28.89 33.53 27.59
CA ALA A 581 27.94 34.38 26.89
C ALA A 581 26.75 33.59 26.35
N GLY A 582 25.57 34.21 26.30
CA GLY A 582 24.41 33.61 25.65
C GLY A 582 23.52 34.64 24.97
N GLY A 583 22.91 34.24 23.85
CA GLY A 583 21.89 35.07 23.21
C GLY A 583 20.66 35.25 24.09
N VAL A 584 20.32 34.26 24.92
CA VAL A 584 19.24 34.33 25.92
C VAL A 584 19.82 34.25 27.33
N ASN A 585 20.49 33.15 27.67
CA ASN A 585 21.02 32.92 29.03
C ASN A 585 22.55 32.76 28.99
N ALA A 586 23.33 33.45 29.83
CA ALA A 586 24.76 33.14 29.89
C ALA A 586 24.94 31.76 30.54
N LEU A 587 24.30 31.58 31.68
CA LEU A 587 24.29 30.34 32.44
C LEU A 587 22.86 29.98 32.83
N TYR A 588 22.28 29.00 32.13
CA TYR A 588 20.98 28.42 32.43
C TYR A 588 21.16 27.20 33.32
N ASN A 589 20.52 27.21 34.49
CA ASN A 589 20.41 26.05 35.37
C ASN A 589 18.94 25.64 35.46
N ASP A 590 18.61 24.46 34.96
CA ASP A 590 17.25 23.92 34.97
C ASP A 590 16.73 23.73 36.40
N THR A 591 15.42 23.57 36.56
CA THR A 591 14.80 23.32 37.87
C THR A 591 15.37 22.07 38.56
N ASN A 592 15.78 21.06 37.77
CA ASN A 592 16.43 19.85 38.29
C ASN A 592 17.97 19.91 38.21
N GLY A 593 18.52 20.99 37.67
CA GLY A 593 19.95 21.20 37.54
C GLY A 593 20.58 21.64 38.86
N VAL A 594 21.79 21.14 39.14
CA VAL A 594 22.60 21.59 40.29
C VAL A 594 23.94 22.11 39.81
N ILE A 595 24.29 23.33 40.22
CA ILE A 595 25.66 23.84 40.18
C ILE A 595 26.13 24.00 41.61
N GLY A 596 27.14 23.23 42.01
CA GLY A 596 27.62 23.23 43.39
C GLY A 596 28.33 24.53 43.77
N THR A 597 29.26 24.99 42.93
CA THR A 597 30.00 26.25 43.14
C THR A 597 30.24 26.96 41.82
N LEU A 598 30.01 28.27 41.79
CA LEU A 598 30.37 29.16 40.69
C LEU A 598 31.42 30.17 41.16
N ALA A 599 32.64 30.03 40.67
CA ALA A 599 33.75 30.94 40.88
C ALA A 599 33.99 31.76 39.60
N ASN A 600 33.56 33.02 39.59
CA ASN A 600 33.72 33.92 38.45
C ASN A 600 34.76 35.01 38.74
N SER A 601 35.78 35.07 37.90
CA SER A 601 36.75 36.17 37.81
C SER A 601 36.78 36.82 36.42
N GLY A 602 36.08 36.23 35.45
CA GLY A 602 35.94 36.73 34.08
C GLY A 602 34.56 37.36 33.83
N THR A 603 34.12 37.31 32.57
CA THR A 603 32.83 37.87 32.12
C THR A 603 31.75 36.79 32.03
N ILE A 604 30.58 37.07 32.58
CA ILE A 604 29.35 36.30 32.35
C ILE A 604 28.30 37.29 31.87
N THR A 605 27.74 37.09 30.68
CA THR A 605 26.86 38.08 30.04
C THR A 605 25.83 37.44 29.12
N ALA A 606 24.66 38.05 28.98
CA ALA A 606 23.68 37.64 27.99
C ALA A 606 22.86 38.82 27.48
N ASN A 607 22.16 38.63 26.36
CA ASN A 607 21.24 39.67 25.89
C ASN A 607 19.95 39.74 26.72
N SER A 608 19.58 38.66 27.44
CA SER A 608 18.38 38.62 28.28
C SER A 608 18.70 38.37 29.77
N VAL A 609 19.22 37.19 30.12
CA VAL A 609 19.49 36.78 31.50
C VAL A 609 20.96 36.39 31.65
N GLY A 610 21.71 37.23 32.37
CA GLY A 610 23.13 36.98 32.68
C GLY A 610 23.34 35.78 33.57
#